data_AF-A0A1M4T2C6-F1
#
_entry.id   AF-A0A1M4T2C6-F1
#
_cell.length_a   1.000
_cell.length_b   1.000
_cell.length_c   1.000
_cell.angle_alpha   90.00
_cell.angle_beta   90.00
_cell.angle_gamma   90.00
#
_symmetry.space_group_name_H-M   'P 1'
#
loop_
_entity.id
_entity.type
_entity.pdbx_description
1 polymer ?
#
loop_
_entity_poly.entity_id
_entity_poly.type
_entity_poly.pdbx_seq_one_letter_code
_entity_poly.pdbx_strand_id
1 'polypeptide(L)'
;MKHNKHILIISDPGLNSVLSGFTAMPGNMQAYFASDEERAIEMANNQHFDLAVIDNTNNYIDNKKLSVVLPILLPDIELVAYKGESLTELKEEIQKVFDFQKYQRIKRMLVLDSSSREDINKLPPFSSN
;
A
#
# COMPACT_ATOMS: atom_id res chain seq x y z
N MET A 1 7.57 18.62 1.64
CA MET A 1 8.27 17.56 2.41
C MET A 1 8.19 16.27 1.61
N LYS A 2 9.30 15.55 1.42
CA LYS A 2 9.24 14.20 0.83
C LYS A 2 8.58 13.30 1.89
N HIS A 3 7.42 12.73 1.59
CA HIS A 3 6.86 11.69 2.44
C HIS A 3 7.70 10.42 2.27
N ASN A 4 8.10 9.84 3.40
CA ASN A 4 8.68 8.50 3.41
C ASN A 4 7.56 7.51 3.11
N LYS A 5 7.82 6.58 2.20
CA LYS A 5 6.93 5.50 1.83
C LYS A 5 7.19 4.32 2.76
N HIS A 6 6.18 3.90 3.50
CA HIS A 6 6.29 2.84 4.49
C HIS A 6 5.78 1.54 3.89
N ILE A 7 6.66 0.55 3.80
CA ILE A 7 6.38 -0.76 3.20
C ILE A 7 6.42 -1.81 4.31
N LEU A 8 5.33 -2.54 4.47
CA LEU A 8 5.29 -3.73 5.32
C LEU A 8 5.66 -4.96 4.49
N ILE A 9 6.61 -5.77 4.93
CA ILE A 9 7.01 -7.01 4.28
C ILE A 9 6.67 -8.14 5.25
N ILE A 10 5.80 -9.04 4.82
CA ILE A 10 5.28 -10.13 5.62
C ILE A 10 5.91 -11.41 5.09
N SER A 11 7.00 -11.79 5.74
CA SER A 11 7.86 -12.91 5.38
C SER A 11 8.71 -13.25 6.58
N ASP A 12 9.04 -14.53 6.74
CA ASP A 12 10.14 -14.91 7.61
C ASP A 12 11.46 -14.43 6.96
N PRO A 13 12.19 -13.49 7.57
CA PRO A 13 13.42 -12.94 6.99
C PRO A 13 14.55 -13.97 6.87
N GLY A 14 14.45 -15.12 7.57
CA GLY A 14 15.39 -16.23 7.45
C GLY A 14 15.14 -17.15 6.25
N LEU A 15 13.93 -17.15 5.69
CA LEU A 15 13.53 -18.06 4.61
C LEU A 15 13.63 -17.43 3.21
N ASN A 16 13.49 -16.11 3.11
CA ASN A 16 13.40 -15.43 1.82
C ASN A 16 14.49 -14.37 1.63
N SER A 17 15.60 -14.78 1.00
CA SER A 17 16.76 -13.92 0.73
C SER A 17 16.48 -12.81 -0.29
N VAL A 18 15.42 -12.94 -1.09
CA VAL A 18 14.98 -11.89 -2.02
C VAL A 18 14.33 -10.77 -1.25
N LEU A 19 13.36 -11.09 -0.37
CA LEU A 19 12.64 -10.10 0.42
C LEU A 19 13.54 -9.42 1.46
N SER A 20 14.56 -10.11 2.00
CA SER A 20 15.54 -9.48 2.88
C SER A 20 16.36 -8.38 2.16
N GLY A 21 16.44 -8.41 0.82
CA GLY A 21 17.04 -7.35 0.01
C GLY A 21 16.36 -5.98 0.11
N PHE A 22 15.16 -5.91 0.71
CA PHE A 22 14.48 -4.64 1.01
C PHE A 22 14.97 -3.95 2.28
N THR A 23 15.74 -4.63 3.13
CA THR A 23 16.36 -4.01 4.32
C THR A 23 17.33 -2.87 3.96
N ALA A 24 17.95 -2.94 2.78
CA ALA A 24 18.96 -2.00 2.31
C ALA A 24 18.44 -1.05 1.20
N MET A 25 17.14 -0.73 1.20
CA MET A 25 16.59 0.15 0.16
C MET A 25 17.15 1.57 0.24
N PRO A 26 17.78 2.09 -0.83
CA PRO A 26 18.16 3.49 -0.90
C PRO A 26 16.95 4.37 -1.20
N GLY A 27 16.88 5.55 -0.57
CA GLY A 27 15.91 6.60 -0.91
C GLY A 27 14.92 6.92 0.21
N ASN A 28 13.69 7.24 -0.17
CA ASN A 28 12.59 7.60 0.74
C ASN A 28 11.63 6.44 1.02
N MET A 29 12.07 5.19 0.84
CA MET A 29 11.29 3.99 1.17
C MET A 29 11.86 3.37 2.43
N GLN A 30 10.98 3.02 3.36
CA GLN A 30 11.33 2.34 4.61
C GLN A 30 10.58 1.02 4.68
N ALA A 31 11.32 -0.08 4.69
CA ALA A 31 10.78 -1.42 4.80
C ALA A 31 10.74 -1.85 6.27
N TYR A 32 9.64 -2.48 6.65
CA TYR A 32 9.41 -3.07 7.96
C TYR A 32 9.05 -4.53 7.77
N PHE A 33 9.57 -5.41 8.63
CA PHE A 33 9.40 -6.84 8.47
C PHE A 33 8.53 -7.40 9.58
N ALA A 34 7.54 -8.20 9.20
CA ALA A 34 6.74 -9.04 10.07
C ALA A 34 7.00 -10.50 9.70
N SER A 35 7.41 -11.30 10.68
CA SER A 35 7.72 -12.73 10.51
C SER A 35 6.48 -13.58 10.24
N ASP A 36 5.32 -13.11 10.69
CA ASP A 36 4.05 -13.81 10.69
C ASP A 36 2.88 -12.83 10.58
N GLU A 37 1.70 -13.40 10.38
CA GLU A 37 0.45 -12.68 10.23
C GLU A 37 0.01 -11.88 11.46
N GLU A 38 0.22 -12.41 12.67
CA GLU A 38 -0.18 -11.72 13.91
C GLU A 38 0.68 -10.47 14.12
N ARG A 39 1.99 -10.59 13.88
CA ARG A 39 2.91 -9.46 13.93
C ARG A 39 2.60 -8.44 12.86
N ALA A 40 2.23 -8.87 11.66
CA ALA A 40 1.81 -7.96 10.60
C ALA A 40 0.56 -7.15 11.00
N ILE A 41 -0.44 -7.81 11.59
CA ILE A 41 -1.66 -7.19 12.09
C ILE A 41 -1.37 -6.21 13.23
N GLU A 42 -0.53 -6.60 14.19
CA GLU A 42 -0.10 -5.74 15.29
C GLU A 42 0.60 -4.47 14.77
N MET A 43 1.51 -4.63 13.80
CA MET A 43 2.20 -3.50 13.18
C MET A 43 1.23 -2.59 12.43
N ALA A 44 0.28 -3.16 11.68
CA ALA A 44 -0.74 -2.39 10.96
C ALA A 44 -1.65 -1.59 11.90
N ASN A 45 -1.89 -2.07 13.12
CA ASN A 45 -2.61 -1.31 14.14
C ASN A 45 -1.79 -0.14 14.72
N ASN A 46 -0.47 -0.28 14.79
CA ASN A 46 0.40 0.67 15.46
C ASN A 46 0.95 1.77 14.55
N GLN A 47 1.05 1.52 13.24
CA GLN A 47 1.55 2.50 12.28
C GLN A 47 0.89 2.34 10.91
N HIS A 48 0.89 3.43 10.16
CA HIS A 48 0.41 3.45 8.80
C HIS A 48 1.46 2.87 7.83
N PHE A 49 0.98 2.11 6.84
CA PHE A 49 1.76 1.60 5.73
C PHE A 49 1.06 1.94 4.41
N ASP A 50 1.85 2.34 3.41
CA ASP A 50 1.33 2.63 2.08
C ASP A 50 1.15 1.34 1.24
N LEU A 51 1.94 0.31 1.56
CA LEU A 51 1.99 -0.95 0.81
C LEU A 51 2.38 -2.10 1.73
N ALA A 52 1.77 -3.28 1.53
CA ALA A 52 2.20 -4.53 2.12
C ALA A 52 2.59 -5.55 1.05
N VAL A 53 3.76 -6.15 1.19
CA VAL A 53 4.23 -7.30 0.41
C VAL A 53 4.00 -8.55 1.22
N ILE A 54 3.22 -9.48 0.69
CA ILE A 54 2.87 -10.75 1.34
C ILE A 54 3.62 -11.88 0.64
N ASP A 55 4.39 -12.68 1.38
CA ASP A 55 5.10 -13.84 0.83
C ASP A 55 4.16 -15.03 0.57
N ASN A 56 3.70 -15.18 -0.68
CA ASN A 56 2.87 -16.32 -1.07
C ASN A 56 3.66 -17.61 -1.28
N THR A 57 4.98 -17.58 -1.22
CA THR A 57 5.82 -18.80 -1.29
C THR A 57 5.92 -19.50 0.06
N ASN A 58 5.57 -18.79 1.15
CA ASN A 58 5.56 -19.33 2.50
C ASN A 58 4.18 -19.86 2.89
N ASN A 59 4.06 -21.19 3.03
CA ASN A 59 2.81 -21.85 3.44
C ASN A 59 2.43 -21.62 4.91
N TYR A 60 3.32 -21.05 5.73
CA TYR A 60 3.05 -20.72 7.12
C TYR A 60 2.39 -19.34 7.30
N ILE A 61 2.26 -18.56 6.23
CA ILE A 61 1.61 -17.26 6.24
C ILE A 61 0.21 -17.40 5.63
N ASP A 62 -0.83 -17.06 6.39
CA ASP A 62 -2.20 -17.04 5.87
C ASP A 62 -2.46 -15.79 5.03
N ASN A 63 -2.15 -15.90 3.74
CA ASN A 63 -2.34 -14.84 2.75
C ASN A 63 -3.82 -14.45 2.58
N LYS A 64 -4.76 -15.38 2.82
CA LYS A 64 -6.20 -15.10 2.72
C LYS A 64 -6.65 -14.24 3.90
N LYS A 65 -6.20 -14.57 5.10
CA LYS A 65 -6.45 -13.75 6.30
C LYS A 65 -5.88 -12.34 6.13
N LEU A 66 -4.62 -12.23 5.71
CA LEU A 66 -3.96 -10.93 5.54
C LEU A 66 -4.62 -10.06 4.46
N SER A 67 -5.04 -10.66 3.34
CA SER A 67 -5.71 -9.93 2.26
C SER A 67 -7.09 -9.38 2.64
N VAL A 68 -7.70 -9.92 3.70
CA VAL A 68 -8.97 -9.42 4.26
C VAL A 68 -8.72 -8.42 5.39
N VAL A 69 -7.81 -8.75 6.31
CA VAL A 69 -7.63 -7.97 7.54
C VAL A 69 -6.88 -6.66 7.28
N LEU A 70 -5.81 -6.67 6.47
CA LEU A 70 -5.00 -5.48 6.27
C LEU A 70 -5.78 -4.31 5.66
N PRO A 71 -6.63 -4.50 4.63
CA PRO A 71 -7.46 -3.42 4.10
C PRO A 71 -8.51 -2.90 5.09
N ILE A 72 -8.95 -3.71 6.06
CA ILE A 72 -9.88 -3.25 7.11
C ILE A 72 -9.15 -2.30 8.07
N LEU A 73 -7.93 -2.65 8.46
CA LEU A 73 -7.12 -1.85 9.40
C LEU A 73 -6.54 -0.60 8.73
N LEU A 74 -6.16 -0.73 7.46
CA LEU A 74 -5.50 0.30 6.66
C LEU A 74 -6.23 0.43 5.32
N PRO A 75 -7.30 1.24 5.23
CA PRO A 75 -8.17 1.32 4.04
C PRO A 75 -7.47 1.69 2.74
N ASP A 76 -6.35 2.42 2.82
CA ASP A 76 -5.58 2.88 1.66
C ASP A 76 -4.34 2.01 1.37
N ILE A 77 -4.19 0.87 2.06
CA ILE A 77 -3.04 -0.02 1.83
C ILE A 77 -3.15 -0.74 0.50
N GLU A 78 -2.06 -0.75 -0.26
CA GLU A 78 -1.95 -1.61 -1.44
C GLU A 78 -1.31 -2.94 -1.07
N LEU A 79 -1.85 -4.03 -1.60
CA LEU A 79 -1.35 -5.38 -1.33
C LEU A 79 -0.63 -5.93 -2.57
N VAL A 80 0.62 -6.35 -2.38
CA VAL A 80 1.44 -7.02 -3.40
C VAL A 80 1.73 -8.42 -2.93
N ALA A 81 1.43 -9.42 -3.77
CA ALA A 81 1.70 -10.82 -3.46
C ALA A 81 3.01 -11.26 -4.11
N TYR A 82 4.02 -11.56 -3.30
CA TYR A 82 5.29 -12.10 -3.76
C TYR A 82 5.14 -13.57 -4.16
N LYS A 83 5.46 -13.91 -5.40
CA LYS A 83 5.24 -15.25 -5.99
C LYS A 83 6.54 -15.98 -6.36
N GLY A 84 7.68 -15.48 -5.92
CA GLY A 84 9.00 -16.05 -6.26
C GLY A 84 9.71 -15.32 -7.40
N GLU A 85 9.23 -14.15 -7.81
CA GLU A 85 9.93 -13.28 -8.75
C GLU A 85 11.28 -12.77 -8.20
N SER A 86 12.12 -12.24 -9.08
CA SER A 86 13.39 -11.65 -8.69
C SER A 86 13.21 -10.34 -7.92
N LEU A 87 14.23 -9.94 -7.15
CA LEU A 87 14.22 -8.67 -6.42
C LEU A 87 13.98 -7.47 -7.35
N THR A 88 14.51 -7.52 -8.57
CA THR A 88 14.36 -6.43 -9.56
C THR A 88 12.92 -6.34 -10.03
N GLU A 89 12.29 -7.46 -10.38
CA GLU A 89 10.90 -7.51 -10.83
C GLU A 89 9.94 -7.03 -9.74
N LEU A 90 10.12 -7.51 -8.50
CA LEU A 90 9.30 -7.06 -7.37
C LEU A 90 9.47 -5.55 -7.10
N LYS A 91 10.69 -5.01 -7.23
CA LYS A 91 10.93 -3.57 -7.10
C LYS A 91 10.21 -2.77 -8.17
N GLU A 92 10.21 -3.24 -9.41
CA GLU A 92 9.47 -2.60 -10.50
C GLU A 92 7.96 -2.62 -10.26
N GLU A 93 7.43 -3.73 -9.75
CA GLU A 93 6.01 -3.85 -9.39
C GLU A 93 5.63 -2.87 -8.28
N ILE A 94 6.40 -2.84 -7.19
CA ILE A 94 6.20 -1.89 -6.09
C ILE A 94 6.26 -0.43 -6.59
N GLN A 95 7.22 -0.12 -7.46
CA GLN A 95 7.34 1.23 -8.01
C GLN A 95 6.12 1.61 -8.86
N LYS A 96 5.60 0.69 -9.68
CA LYS A 96 4.36 0.90 -10.46
C LYS A 96 3.16 1.20 -9.55
N VAL A 97 3.04 0.50 -8.43
CA VAL A 97 1.95 0.75 -7.46
C VAL A 97 2.04 2.18 -6.91
N PHE A 98 3.22 2.62 -6.49
CA PHE A 98 3.40 3.99 -6.01
C PHE A 98 3.14 5.05 -7.07
N ASP A 99 3.54 4.81 -8.32
CA ASP A 99 3.29 5.73 -9.43
C ASP A 99 1.79 5.82 -9.73
N PHE A 100 1.08 4.69 -9.66
CA PHE A 100 -0.37 4.66 -9.78
C PHE A 100 -1.07 5.43 -8.65
N GLN A 101 -0.69 5.21 -7.38
CA GLN A 101 -1.22 5.96 -6.24
C GLN A 101 -1.00 7.48 -6.41
N LYS A 102 0.22 7.87 -6.84
CA LYS A 102 0.55 9.27 -7.13
C LYS A 102 -0.35 9.83 -8.23
N TYR A 103 -0.55 9.09 -9.31
CA TYR A 103 -1.45 9.48 -10.40
C TYR A 103 -2.90 9.66 -9.90
N GLN A 104 -3.42 8.74 -9.09
CA GLN A 104 -4.76 8.85 -8.52
C GLN A 104 -4.91 10.07 -7.60
N ARG A 105 -3.87 10.40 -6.82
CA ARG A 105 -3.86 11.61 -5.99
C ARG A 105 -3.92 12.88 -6.83
N ILE A 106 -3.11 12.96 -7.89
CA ILE A 106 -3.11 14.10 -8.82
C ILE A 106 -4.48 14.24 -9.51
N LYS A 107 -5.05 13.12 -9.99
CA LYS A 107 -6.37 13.10 -10.63
C LYS A 107 -7.47 13.61 -9.68
N ARG A 108 -7.48 13.16 -8.42
CA ARG A 108 -8.43 13.64 -7.39
C ARG A 108 -8.29 15.15 -7.16
N MET A 109 -7.07 15.67 -7.11
CA MET A 109 -6.83 17.11 -6.96
C MET A 109 -7.34 17.92 -8.16
N LEU A 110 -7.13 17.44 -9.39
CA LEU A 110 -7.64 18.10 -10.61
C LEU A 110 -9.17 18.13 -10.66
N VAL A 111 -9.83 17.04 -10.25
CA VAL A 111 -11.30 16.99 -10.16
C VAL A 111 -11.83 18.04 -9.19
N LEU A 112 -11.21 18.17 -8.01
CA LEU A 112 -11.60 19.18 -7.02
C LEU A 112 -11.42 20.61 -7.55
N ASP A 113 -10.32 20.89 -8.26
CA ASP A 113 -10.06 22.22 -8.86
C ASP A 113 -11.00 22.54 -10.04
N SER A 114 -11.51 21.52 -10.73
CA SER A 114 -12.56 21.72 -11.74
C SER A 114 -13.94 22.00 -11.14
N SER A 115 -14.24 21.41 -9.96
CA SER A 115 -15.53 21.60 -9.28
C SER A 115 -15.69 22.97 -8.60
N SER A 116 -14.59 23.68 -8.34
CA SER A 116 -14.61 25.04 -7.80
C SER A 116 -14.84 26.15 -8.85
N ARG A 117 -14.98 25.78 -10.14
CA ARG A 117 -15.21 26.75 -11.24
C ARG A 117 -16.61 26.71 -11.85
N GLU A 118 -17.46 25.75 -11.50
CA GLU A 118 -18.85 25.72 -11.98
C GLU A 118 -19.83 26.16 -10.87
N ASP A 119 -20.29 27.41 -10.99
CA ASP A 119 -21.57 27.93 -10.50
C ASP A 119 -22.05 27.52 -9.09
N ILE A 120 -21.42 28.08 -8.05
CA ILE A 120 -21.99 28.16 -6.68
C ILE A 120 -23.35 28.91 -6.67
N ASN A 121 -23.73 29.59 -7.76
CA ASN A 121 -25.01 30.29 -7.91
C ASN A 121 -26.10 29.48 -8.65
N LYS A 122 -25.90 28.19 -8.96
CA LYS A 122 -26.94 27.34 -9.58
C LYS A 122 -27.08 26.00 -8.86
N LEU A 123 -27.39 26.04 -7.57
CA LEU A 123 -28.06 24.88 -6.95
C LEU A 123 -29.50 24.83 -7.50
N PRO A 124 -29.95 23.72 -8.10
CA PRO A 124 -31.36 23.59 -8.47
C PRO A 124 -32.20 23.64 -7.17
N PRO A 125 -33.34 24.34 -7.16
CA PRO A 125 -34.21 24.34 -5.98
C PRO A 125 -34.59 22.90 -5.68
N PHE A 126 -34.41 22.49 -4.41
CA PHE A 126 -34.94 21.23 -3.91
C PHE A 126 -36.43 21.20 -4.25
N SER A 127 -36.80 20.31 -5.17
CA SER A 127 -38.18 20.12 -5.63
C SER A 127 -39.08 19.95 -4.41
N SER A 128 -40.01 20.90 -4.25
CA SER A 128 -41.16 20.80 -3.37
C SER A 128 -42.02 19.61 -3.79
N ASN A 129 -41.94 18.51 -3.05
CA ASN A 129 -42.98 17.50 -2.94
C ASN A 129 -43.33 17.34 -1.46
#